data_AF-A0A9Q0LFL4-F1
#
_entry.id   AF-A0A9Q0LFL4-F1
#
_cell.length_a   1.000
_cell.length_b   1.000
_cell.length_c   1.000
_cell.angle_alpha   90.00
_cell.angle_beta   90.00
_cell.angle_gamma   90.00
#
_symmetry.space_group_name_H-M   'P 1'
#
loop_
_entity.id
_entity.type
_entity.pdbx_description
1 polymer ?
#
loop_
_entity_poly.entity_id
_entity_poly.type
_entity_poly.pdbx_seq_one_letter_code
_entity_poly.pdbx_strand_id
1 'polypeptide(L)'
;MDFFLFFFSLTSLLTSIFATLRMDDKISWTWTQIFIPLWIFDIFFLYTLLVAFLRGFFGLRNYKQSITFFQHYIFTFIPLLAFQVLLVRKIDGLSYYSYISVFSPLIVLGIIWIFGFLSDAKFDSY
;
A
#
# COMPACT_ATOMS: atom_id res chain seq x y z
N MET A 1 -2.68 3.85 -17.87
CA MET A 1 -2.87 3.03 -16.65
C MET A 1 -2.00 1.77 -16.72
N ASP A 2 -1.78 1.24 -17.92
CA ASP A 2 -1.12 -0.05 -18.18
C ASP A 2 0.34 -0.12 -17.72
N PHE A 3 1.10 0.97 -17.86
CA PHE A 3 2.49 1.04 -17.38
C PHE A 3 2.61 0.84 -15.87
N PHE A 4 1.71 1.43 -15.08
CA PHE A 4 1.73 1.30 -13.62
C PHE A 4 1.40 -0.13 -13.18
N LEU A 5 0.42 -0.76 -13.84
CA LEU A 5 0.05 -2.15 -13.56
C LEU A 5 1.18 -3.11 -13.92
N PHE A 6 1.84 -2.88 -15.07
CA PHE A 6 3.00 -3.67 -15.46
C PHE A 6 4.14 -3.53 -14.45
N PHE A 7 4.44 -2.30 -14.02
CA PHE A 7 5.49 -2.02 -13.04
C PHE A 7 5.15 -2.63 -11.65
N PHE A 8 3.90 -2.54 -11.23
CA PHE A 8 3.40 -3.18 -10.01
C PHE A 8 3.54 -4.72 -10.06
N SER A 9 3.11 -5.32 -11.17
CA SER A 9 3.21 -6.77 -11.37
C SER A 9 4.66 -7.22 -11.34
N LEU A 10 5.56 -6.48 -12.00
CA LEU A 10 6.97 -6.81 -12.06
C LEU A 10 7.62 -6.76 -10.66
N THR A 11 7.40 -5.68 -9.92
CA THR A 11 7.95 -5.50 -8.56
C THR A 11 7.39 -6.51 -7.56
N SER A 12 6.10 -6.87 -7.68
CA SER A 12 5.46 -7.92 -6.89
C SER A 12 6.04 -9.30 -7.18
N LEU A 13 6.23 -9.64 -8.46
CA LEU A 13 6.85 -10.90 -8.87
C LEU A 13 8.30 -11.01 -8.39
N LEU A 14 9.09 -9.95 -8.55
CA LEU A 14 10.48 -9.91 -8.05
C LEU A 14 10.54 -10.16 -6.54
N THR A 15 9.65 -9.51 -5.78
CA THR A 15 9.59 -9.70 -4.32
C THR A 15 9.21 -11.13 -3.96
N SER A 16 8.25 -11.73 -4.68
CA SER A 16 7.89 -13.13 -4.48
C SER A 16 9.05 -14.08 -4.78
N ILE A 17 9.81 -13.83 -5.85
CA ILE A 17 10.99 -14.64 -6.21
C ILE A 17 12.08 -14.51 -5.13
N PHE A 18 12.37 -13.30 -4.65
CA PHE A 18 13.32 -13.11 -3.57
C PHE A 18 12.86 -13.75 -2.25
N ALA A 19 11.54 -13.70 -1.98
CA ALA A 19 10.96 -14.35 -0.81
C ALA A 19 11.13 -15.87 -0.86
N THR A 20 10.85 -16.51 -2.00
CA THR A 20 11.05 -17.96 -2.18
C THR A 20 12.52 -18.33 -2.12
N LEU A 21 13.40 -17.55 -2.76
CA LEU A 21 14.85 -17.81 -2.72
C LEU A 21 15.43 -17.76 -1.31
N ARG A 22 14.92 -16.88 -0.44
CA ARG A 22 15.29 -16.91 0.97
C ARG A 22 14.71 -18.10 1.71
N MET A 23 13.45 -18.46 1.45
CA MET A 23 12.86 -19.67 2.05
C MET A 23 13.65 -20.94 1.67
N ASP A 24 14.26 -20.95 0.49
CA ASP A 24 15.16 -22.00 0.01
C ASP A 24 16.60 -21.89 0.57
N ASP A 25 16.85 -21.00 1.54
CA ASP A 25 18.15 -20.69 2.16
C ASP A 25 19.26 -20.35 1.14
N LYS A 26 18.90 -19.90 -0.07
CA LYS A 26 19.88 -19.50 -1.11
C LYS A 26 20.49 -18.13 -0.84
N ILE A 27 19.82 -17.29 -0.06
CA ILE A 27 20.19 -15.89 0.18
C ILE A 27 20.04 -15.57 1.67
N SER A 28 21.09 -15.02 2.30
CA SER A 28 21.15 -14.65 3.73
C SER A 28 20.67 -13.23 4.05
N TRP A 29 19.96 -12.59 3.13
CA TRP A 29 19.47 -11.21 3.26
C TRP A 29 18.40 -11.09 4.36
N THR A 30 18.09 -9.88 4.83
CA THR A 30 16.98 -9.58 5.78
C THR A 30 15.64 -9.47 5.05
N TRP A 31 14.51 -9.63 5.77
CA TRP A 31 13.20 -9.63 5.09
C TRP A 31 12.87 -8.24 4.54
N THR A 32 13.42 -7.20 5.18
CA THR A 32 13.41 -5.83 4.68
C THR A 32 14.04 -5.73 3.29
N GLN A 33 15.16 -6.42 3.06
CA GLN A 33 15.86 -6.41 1.77
C GLN A 33 15.07 -7.12 0.67
N ILE A 34 14.38 -8.21 1.01
CA ILE A 34 13.52 -8.94 0.05
C ILE A 34 12.38 -8.07 -0.45
N PHE A 35 11.81 -7.23 0.43
CA PHE A 35 10.73 -6.33 0.08
C PHE A 35 11.20 -5.09 -0.70
N ILE A 36 12.51 -4.84 -0.87
CA ILE A 36 13.04 -3.64 -1.58
C ILE A 36 12.30 -3.33 -2.89
N PRO A 37 12.02 -4.30 -3.78
CA PRO A 37 11.29 -4.01 -5.02
C PRO A 37 9.90 -3.42 -4.78
N LEU A 38 9.18 -3.87 -3.75
CA LEU A 38 7.89 -3.29 -3.33
C LEU A 38 8.08 -1.89 -2.73
N TRP A 39 9.06 -1.67 -1.84
CA TRP A 39 9.28 -0.31 -1.29
C TRP A 39 9.60 0.72 -2.38
N ILE A 40 10.33 0.32 -3.42
CA ILE A 40 10.61 1.18 -4.58
C ILE A 40 9.30 1.53 -5.30
N PHE A 41 8.41 0.56 -5.50
CA PHE A 41 7.10 0.80 -6.08
C PHE A 41 6.29 1.80 -5.23
N ASP A 42 6.27 1.61 -3.91
CA ASP A 42 5.51 2.45 -3.01
C ASP A 42 6.01 3.90 -3.02
N ILE A 43 7.33 4.12 -3.02
CA ILE A 43 7.94 5.46 -3.13
C ILE A 43 7.63 6.09 -4.49
N PHE A 44 7.75 5.32 -5.58
CA PHE A 44 7.43 5.79 -6.92
C PHE A 44 5.96 6.23 -7.03
N PHE A 45 5.05 5.43 -6.47
CA PHE A 45 3.62 5.73 -6.46
C PHE A 45 3.34 7.02 -5.67
N LEU A 46 3.90 7.14 -4.45
CA LEU A 46 3.81 8.36 -3.64
C LEU A 46 4.34 9.59 -4.37
N TYR A 47 5.48 9.47 -5.06
CA TYR A 47 6.06 10.57 -5.84
C TYR A 47 5.13 11.03 -6.96
N THR A 48 4.59 10.10 -7.75
CA THR A 48 3.67 10.45 -8.85
C THR A 48 2.40 11.13 -8.35
N LEU A 49 1.89 10.72 -7.20
CA LEU A 49 0.74 11.35 -6.56
C LEU A 49 1.05 12.72 -5.98
N LEU A 50 2.23 12.90 -5.38
CA LEU A 50 2.69 14.21 -4.91
C LEU A 50 2.79 15.19 -6.09
N VAL A 51 3.35 14.77 -7.21
CA VAL A 51 3.44 15.60 -8.42
C VAL A 51 2.04 15.92 -8.97
N ALA A 52 1.13 14.95 -9.00
CA ALA A 52 -0.25 15.17 -9.42
C ALA A 52 -0.98 16.15 -8.50
N PHE A 53 -0.77 16.04 -7.18
CA PHE A 53 -1.32 16.95 -6.18
C PHE A 53 -0.79 18.38 -6.36
N LEU A 54 0.53 18.56 -6.47
CA LEU A 54 1.15 19.87 -6.69
C LEU A 54 0.66 20.51 -8.00
N ARG A 55 0.54 19.74 -9.09
CA ARG A 55 -0.01 20.24 -10.36
C ARG A 55 -1.46 20.71 -10.21
N GLY A 56 -2.30 19.96 -9.50
CA GLY A 56 -3.69 20.34 -9.23
C GLY A 56 -3.83 21.51 -8.26
N PHE A 57 -2.87 21.68 -7.35
CA PHE A 57 -2.84 22.81 -6.42
C PHE A 57 -2.46 24.13 -7.10
N PHE A 58 -1.40 24.13 -7.92
CA PHE A 58 -0.95 25.33 -8.64
C PHE A 58 -1.82 25.66 -9.87
N GLY A 59 -2.36 24.66 -10.56
CA GLY A 59 -3.30 24.86 -11.66
C GLY A 59 -4.72 24.99 -11.12
N LEU A 60 -5.21 26.21 -10.91
CA LEU A 60 -6.53 26.58 -10.34
C LEU A 60 -7.76 26.06 -11.14
N ARG A 61 -7.89 24.75 -11.32
CA ARG A 61 -9.03 24.08 -11.91
C ARG A 61 -9.18 22.73 -11.20
N ASN A 62 -10.23 22.62 -10.38
CA ASN A 62 -10.66 21.43 -9.66
C ASN A 62 -9.84 21.01 -8.41
N TYR A 63 -9.28 21.98 -7.67
CA TYR A 63 -8.53 21.72 -6.43
C TYR A 63 -9.30 20.85 -5.41
N LYS A 64 -10.63 21.04 -5.28
CA LYS A 64 -11.46 20.28 -4.33
C LYS A 64 -11.43 18.79 -4.63
N GLN A 65 -11.58 18.42 -5.91
CA GLN A 65 -11.59 17.03 -6.33
C GLN A 65 -10.21 16.37 -6.14
N SER A 66 -9.13 17.09 -6.44
CA SER A 66 -7.75 16.62 -6.18
C SER A 66 -7.47 16.41 -4.70
N ILE A 67 -7.97 17.26 -3.81
CA ILE A 67 -7.84 17.08 -2.36
C ILE A 67 -8.61 15.84 -1.89
N THR A 68 -9.84 15.64 -2.36
CA THR A 68 -10.64 14.46 -1.97
C THR A 68 -9.94 13.17 -2.39
N PHE A 69 -9.38 13.08 -3.61
CA PHE A 69 -8.62 11.91 -4.04
C PHE A 69 -7.37 11.67 -3.19
N PHE A 70 -6.65 12.73 -2.85
CA PHE A 70 -5.44 12.64 -2.02
C PHE A 70 -5.73 12.15 -0.60
N GLN A 71 -6.84 12.60 -0.01
CA GLN A 71 -7.30 12.16 1.31
C GLN A 71 -7.62 10.66 1.32
N HIS A 72 -8.41 10.17 0.36
CA HIS A 72 -8.73 8.74 0.24
C HIS A 72 -7.48 7.91 0.03
N TYR A 73 -6.53 8.43 -0.75
CA TYR A 73 -5.27 7.77 -1.00
C TYR A 73 -4.42 7.64 0.27
N ILE A 74 -4.15 8.73 0.99
CA ILE A 74 -3.37 8.69 2.25
C ILE A 74 -4.01 7.73 3.25
N PHE A 75 -5.34 7.80 3.36
CA PHE A 75 -6.11 6.96 4.28
C PHE A 75 -5.98 5.47 3.99
N THR A 76 -5.81 5.10 2.72
CA THR A 76 -5.66 3.70 2.28
C THR A 76 -4.21 3.24 2.32
N PHE A 77 -3.28 4.11 1.95
CA PHE A 77 -1.87 3.76 1.76
C PHE A 77 -1.10 3.68 3.09
N ILE A 78 -1.41 4.52 4.08
CA ILE A 78 -0.75 4.48 5.39
C ILE A 78 -0.97 3.14 6.10
N PRO A 79 -2.20 2.60 6.22
CA PRO A 79 -2.42 1.29 6.83
C PRO A 79 -1.75 0.15 6.05
N LEU A 80 -1.67 0.26 4.72
CA LEU A 80 -1.04 -0.74 3.88
C LEU A 80 0.49 -0.78 4.08
N LEU A 81 1.14 0.39 4.14
CA LEU A 81 2.56 0.50 4.51
C LEU A 81 2.81 0.00 5.93
N ALA A 82 1.93 0.34 6.88
CA ALA A 82 2.03 -0.15 8.26
C ALA A 82 1.96 -1.68 8.33
N PHE A 83 1.06 -2.29 7.55
CA PHE A 83 0.96 -3.74 7.41
C PHE A 83 2.27 -4.34 6.85
N GLN A 84 2.81 -3.81 5.74
CA GLN A 84 4.06 -4.30 5.15
C GLN A 84 5.22 -4.23 6.16
N VAL A 85 5.38 -3.11 6.87
CA VAL A 85 6.43 -2.93 7.91
C VAL A 85 6.27 -3.96 9.03
N LEU A 86 5.04 -4.13 9.54
CA LEU A 86 4.75 -5.09 10.61
C LEU A 86 4.99 -6.53 10.16
N LEU A 87 4.65 -6.85 8.92
CA LEU A 87 4.86 -8.16 8.33
C LEU A 87 6.35 -8.46 8.21
N VAL A 88 7.14 -7.54 7.66
CA VAL A 88 8.61 -7.69 7.59
C VAL A 88 9.20 -7.89 8.98
N ARG A 89 8.81 -7.07 9.97
CA ARG A 89 9.30 -7.21 11.36
C ARG A 89 8.93 -8.53 12.00
N LYS A 90 7.74 -9.06 11.70
CA LYS A 90 7.28 -10.34 12.23
C LYS A 90 8.06 -11.51 11.63
N ILE A 91 8.26 -11.51 10.32
CA ILE A 91 8.96 -12.61 9.63
C ILE A 91 10.46 -12.60 9.94
N ASP A 92 11.06 -11.41 10.18
CA ASP A 92 12.45 -11.29 10.63
C ASP A 92 12.68 -11.73 12.08
N GLY A 93 11.63 -12.18 12.78
CA GLY A 93 11.72 -12.67 14.17
C GLY A 93 11.99 -11.57 15.20
N LEU A 94 12.01 -10.30 14.78
CA LEU A 94 12.30 -9.15 15.64
C LEU A 94 11.13 -8.76 16.56
N SER A 95 9.99 -9.44 16.48
CA SER A 95 8.81 -9.09 17.26
C SER A 95 7.91 -10.29 17.59
N TYR A 96 7.48 -10.38 18.85
CA TYR A 96 6.59 -11.43 19.37
C TYR A 96 5.10 -11.21 19.03
N TYR A 97 4.75 -10.16 18.28
CA TYR A 97 3.35 -9.84 17.95
C TYR A 97 2.64 -11.01 17.26
N SER A 98 1.37 -11.25 17.62
CA SER A 98 0.54 -12.26 16.93
C SER A 98 0.27 -11.84 15.48
N TYR A 99 0.01 -12.80 14.58
CA TYR A 99 -0.36 -12.49 13.20
C TYR A 99 -1.57 -11.56 13.13
N ILE A 100 -2.52 -11.68 14.07
CA ILE A 100 -3.69 -10.79 14.15
C ILE A 100 -3.27 -9.32 14.32
N SER A 101 -2.24 -9.05 15.13
CA SER A 101 -1.72 -7.69 15.33
C SER A 101 -1.04 -7.15 14.06
N VAL A 102 -0.35 -8.01 13.32
CA VAL A 102 0.27 -7.65 12.03
C VAL A 102 -0.79 -7.26 11.00
N PHE A 103 -1.87 -8.04 10.91
CA PHE A 103 -2.98 -7.78 9.99
C PHE A 103 -3.96 -6.69 10.48
N SER A 104 -3.83 -6.20 11.71
CA SER A 104 -4.76 -5.22 12.29
C SER A 104 -4.98 -3.96 11.44
N PRO A 105 -3.95 -3.33 10.82
CA PRO A 105 -4.18 -2.13 10.01
C PRO A 105 -5.05 -2.44 8.79
N LEU A 106 -4.91 -3.64 8.23
CA LEU A 106 -5.58 -4.09 7.02
C LEU A 106 -7.03 -4.51 7.32
N ILE A 107 -7.27 -5.16 8.46
CA ILE A 107 -8.62 -5.50 8.94
C ILE A 107 -9.43 -4.22 9.21
N VAL A 108 -8.84 -3.26 9.91
CA VAL A 108 -9.50 -1.97 10.20
C VAL A 108 -9.84 -1.24 8.91
N LEU A 109 -8.89 -1.19 7.96
CA LEU A 109 -9.12 -0.60 6.64
C LEU A 109 -10.28 -1.30 5.91
N GLY A 110 -10.28 -2.63 5.86
CA GLY A 110 -11.34 -3.40 5.18
C GLY A 110 -12.73 -3.14 5.76
N ILE A 111 -12.84 -3.05 7.10
CA ILE A 111 -14.09 -2.72 7.77
C ILE A 111 -14.57 -1.31 7.35
N ILE A 112 -13.69 -0.31 7.36
CA ILE A 112 -14.05 1.08 7.02
C ILE A 112 -14.53 1.19 5.56
N TRP A 113 -13.88 0.49 4.64
CA TRP A 113 -14.30 0.46 3.24
C TRP A 113 -15.66 -0.22 3.05
N ILE A 114 -15.93 -1.31 3.74
CA ILE A 114 -17.25 -1.98 3.70
C ILE A 114 -18.34 -1.04 4.22
N PHE A 115 -18.10 -0.36 5.35
CA PHE A 115 -19.06 0.60 5.89
C PHE A 115 -19.30 1.78 4.95
N GLY A 116 -18.25 2.35 4.36
CA GLY A 116 -18.37 3.43 3.38
C GLY A 116 -19.17 3.01 2.14
N PHE A 117 -18.91 1.81 1.62
CA PHE A 117 -19.65 1.26 0.49
C PHE A 117 -21.15 1.06 0.82
N LEU A 118 -21.46 0.54 2.01
CA LEU A 118 -22.83 0.35 2.46
C LEU A 118 -23.58 1.66 2.67
N SER A 119 -22.90 2.72 3.13
CA SER A 119 -23.54 4.04 3.26
C SER A 119 -23.93 4.59 1.90
N ASP A 120 -23.04 4.52 0.92
CA ASP A 120 -23.28 5.06 -0.42
C ASP A 120 -24.44 4.31 -1.12
N ALA A 121 -24.45 2.98 -1.01
CA ALA A 121 -25.53 2.14 -1.58
C ALA A 121 -26.93 2.46 -1.00
N LYS A 122 -27.01 3.00 0.22
CA LYS A 122 -28.28 3.37 0.84
C LYS A 122 -28.80 4.71 0.32
N PHE A 123 -27.93 5.65 -0.07
CA PHE A 123 -28.33 6.96 -0.58
C PHE A 123 -28.87 6.92 -2.01
N ASP A 124 -28.44 5.96 -2.84
CA ASP A 124 -28.93 5.81 -4.22
C ASP A 124 -30.34 5.20 -4.33
N SER A 125 -30.92 4.76 -3.20
CA SER A 125 -32.24 4.11 -3.13
C SER A 125 -33.40 5.03 -2.73
N TYR A 126 -33.15 6.33 -2.53
CA TYR A 126 -34.14 7.36 -2.15
C TYR A 126 -34.18 8.50 -3.16
#